data_AF-A0A2S4U9V5-F1
#
_entry.id   AF-A0A2S4U9V5-F1
#
_cell.length_a   1.000
_cell.length_b   1.000
_cell.length_c   1.000
_cell.angle_alpha   90.00
_cell.angle_beta   90.00
_cell.angle_gamma   90.00
#
_symmetry.space_group_name_H-M   'P 1'
#
loop_
_entity.id
_entity.type
_entity.pdbx_description
1 polymer ?
#
loop_
_entity_poly.entity_id
_entity_poly.type
_entity_poly.pdbx_seq_one_letter_code
_entity_poly.pdbx_strand_id
1 'polypeptide(L)'
;MSQLAVSTPSIPTKQQIERFYVDSVIEGFADLLDKCKSIGHSTFQRSRKIPNQPGIKKKATFQLHSSILPGLRSQIVTISDLTDPDDLSKAPGSQLKLISDVQSELNHTLDQIISATSILYAQPPDPLTIPGNDGHLEERKYFRLNNFLHYLADFLLEDIGPVCSASSELIEKLKLSTDPDQFKSDVFVVWVREDLLERKSDFLASIDGVIQWLTGTDFDIVQLDWKNEILVLDELLETIGDLTGYSVDPTEYNSLIPLAKLVIPLIKLSRIFFNKLSVQGNEQEAAANVLKDVLIAMNIWPRRWRRNR
;
A
#
# COMPACT_ATOMS: atom_id res chain seq x y z
N MET A 1 -64.05 16.28 16.81
CA MET A 1 -63.31 15.02 17.03
C MET A 1 -62.53 14.71 15.77
N SER A 2 -61.29 15.18 15.69
CA SER A 2 -60.39 14.89 14.57
C SER A 2 -59.49 13.74 14.97
N GLN A 3 -59.63 12.60 14.30
CA GLN A 3 -58.75 11.44 14.51
C GLN A 3 -57.39 11.75 13.90
N LEU A 4 -56.36 11.79 14.76
CA LEU A 4 -54.96 11.73 14.37
C LEU A 4 -54.69 10.34 13.79
N ALA A 5 -54.47 10.28 12.47
CA ALA A 5 -53.93 9.10 11.82
C ALA A 5 -52.47 8.93 12.28
N VAL A 6 -52.26 8.04 13.25
CA VAL A 6 -50.94 7.55 13.62
C VAL A 6 -50.40 6.79 12.41
N SER A 7 -49.46 7.39 11.70
CA SER A 7 -48.69 6.72 10.66
C SER A 7 -47.80 5.68 11.33
N THR A 8 -48.17 4.42 11.21
CA THR A 8 -47.31 3.29 11.55
C THR A 8 -46.10 3.29 10.61
N PRO A 9 -44.86 3.15 11.11
CA PRO A 9 -43.70 3.06 10.24
C PRO A 9 -43.78 1.75 9.44
N SER A 10 -43.83 1.87 8.12
CA SER A 10 -43.80 0.74 7.20
C SER A 10 -42.53 -0.09 7.45
N ILE A 11 -42.71 -1.39 7.71
CA ILE A 11 -41.61 -2.34 7.87
C ILE A 11 -40.82 -2.36 6.54
N PRO A 12 -39.50 -2.08 6.55
CA PRO A 12 -38.71 -2.07 5.33
C PRO A 12 -38.69 -3.45 4.67
N THR A 13 -38.83 -3.46 3.36
CA THR A 13 -38.81 -4.68 2.53
C THR A 13 -37.42 -5.31 2.52
N LYS A 14 -37.34 -6.63 2.27
CA LYS A 14 -36.06 -7.38 2.19
C LYS A 14 -35.04 -6.71 1.24
N GLN A 15 -35.50 -6.17 0.12
CA GLN A 15 -34.67 -5.41 -0.83
C GLN A 15 -34.15 -4.08 -0.27
N GLN A 16 -34.92 -3.39 0.57
CA GLN A 16 -34.46 -2.15 1.22
C GLN A 16 -33.40 -2.44 2.28
N ILE A 17 -33.54 -3.55 3.01
CA ILE A 17 -32.55 -4.01 3.99
C ILE A 17 -31.25 -4.39 3.27
N GLU A 18 -31.31 -5.19 2.20
CA GLU A 18 -30.14 -5.57 1.41
C GLU A 18 -29.44 -4.33 0.80
N ARG A 19 -30.19 -3.34 0.31
CA ARG A 19 -29.62 -2.08 -0.19
C ARG A 19 -28.94 -1.25 0.91
N PHE A 20 -29.52 -1.19 2.11
CA PHE A 20 -28.91 -0.50 3.25
C PHE A 20 -27.60 -1.17 3.68
N TYR A 21 -27.56 -2.51 3.68
CA TYR A 21 -26.33 -3.26 3.96
C TYR A 21 -25.24 -3.01 2.93
N VAL A 22 -25.60 -2.95 1.64
CA VAL A 22 -24.64 -2.59 0.58
C VAL A 22 -24.03 -1.20 0.82
N ASP A 23 -24.88 -0.20 1.08
CA ASP A 23 -24.41 1.18 1.29
C ASP A 23 -23.48 1.29 2.50
N SER A 24 -23.81 0.58 3.58
CA SER A 24 -22.96 0.52 4.78
C SER A 24 -21.60 -0.12 4.52
N VAL A 25 -21.51 -1.14 3.65
CA VAL A 25 -20.23 -1.80 3.32
C VAL A 25 -19.37 -0.90 2.43
N ILE A 26 -19.99 -0.19 1.47
CA ILE A 26 -19.27 0.79 0.62
C ILE A 26 -18.72 1.93 1.48
N GLU A 27 -19.53 2.47 2.41
CA GLU A 27 -19.09 3.48 3.37
C GLU A 27 -17.94 2.97 4.24
N GLY A 28 -17.98 1.71 4.67
CA GLY A 28 -16.89 1.07 5.40
C GLY A 28 -15.55 1.06 4.64
N PHE A 29 -15.57 0.85 3.32
CA PHE A 29 -14.36 0.95 2.49
C PHE A 29 -13.85 2.38 2.34
N ALA A 30 -14.76 3.35 2.21
CA ALA A 30 -14.41 4.77 2.17
C ALA A 30 -13.73 5.22 3.47
N ASP A 31 -14.27 4.82 4.63
CA ASP A 31 -13.70 5.11 5.94
C ASP A 31 -12.29 4.51 6.11
N LEU A 32 -12.09 3.27 5.64
CA LEU A 32 -10.78 2.61 5.65
C LEU A 32 -9.76 3.37 4.79
N LEU A 33 -10.17 3.81 3.60
CA LEU A 33 -9.32 4.59 2.70
C LEU A 33 -8.94 5.94 3.33
N ASP A 34 -9.89 6.64 3.93
CA ASP A 34 -9.63 7.92 4.59
C ASP A 34 -8.73 7.74 5.82
N LYS A 35 -8.86 6.62 6.54
CA LYS A 35 -7.90 6.26 7.59
C LYS A 35 -6.50 6.05 7.01
N CYS A 36 -6.34 5.30 5.92
CA CYS A 36 -5.03 5.08 5.28
C CYS A 36 -4.36 6.40 4.84
N LYS A 37 -5.13 7.33 4.25
CA LYS A 37 -4.66 8.70 3.95
C LYS A 37 -4.20 9.44 5.20
N SER A 38 -4.98 9.37 6.27
CA SER A 38 -4.65 10.00 7.55
C SER A 38 -3.35 9.44 8.15
N ILE A 39 -3.08 8.14 7.98
CA ILE A 39 -1.80 7.52 8.39
C ILE A 39 -0.64 8.17 7.63
N GLY A 40 -0.72 8.23 6.29
CA GLY A 40 0.30 8.87 5.46
C GLY A 40 0.63 10.31 5.91
N HIS A 41 -0.37 11.07 6.32
CA HIS A 41 -0.20 12.44 6.81
C HIS A 41 0.27 12.55 8.28
N SER A 42 -0.12 11.60 9.15
CA SER A 42 0.11 11.66 10.60
C SER A 42 1.38 10.98 11.08
N THR A 43 2.01 10.14 10.26
CA THR A 43 3.24 9.37 10.58
C THR A 43 4.42 10.24 11.06
N PHE A 44 4.30 11.57 10.94
CA PHE A 44 5.36 12.53 11.29
C PHE A 44 5.05 13.45 12.50
N GLN A 45 3.92 13.27 13.19
CA GLN A 45 3.68 14.07 14.41
C GLN A 45 4.53 13.54 15.57
N ARG A 46 5.54 14.34 15.94
CA ARG A 46 6.50 14.08 17.03
C ARG A 46 5.77 13.96 18.38
N SER A 47 5.31 12.76 18.73
CA SER A 47 4.70 12.52 20.04
C SER A 47 5.77 12.54 21.13
N ARG A 48 5.98 13.72 21.74
CA ARG A 48 6.93 13.93 22.84
C ARG A 48 6.53 13.21 24.14
N LYS A 49 5.35 12.58 24.21
CA LYS A 49 4.74 12.09 25.46
C LYS A 49 4.95 10.60 25.76
N ILE A 50 5.52 9.81 24.84
CA ILE A 50 5.72 8.36 25.05
C ILE A 50 7.08 8.12 25.73
N PRO A 51 7.15 7.38 26.86
CA PRO A 51 8.42 7.03 27.49
C PRO A 51 9.34 6.25 26.55
N ASN A 52 10.58 6.70 26.40
CA ASN A 52 11.60 6.00 25.59
C ASN A 52 12.10 4.77 26.36
N GLN A 53 11.40 3.65 26.25
CA GLN A 53 11.82 2.38 26.83
C GLN A 53 12.15 1.37 25.71
N PRO A 54 13.42 0.90 25.63
CA PRO A 54 13.86 -0.06 24.61
C PRO A 54 13.03 -1.35 24.56
N GLY A 55 12.50 -1.80 25.71
CA GLY A 55 11.63 -2.98 25.78
C GLY A 55 10.28 -2.78 25.07
N ILE A 56 9.70 -1.57 25.14
CA ILE A 56 8.41 -1.27 24.51
C ILE A 56 8.58 -1.22 22.99
N LYS A 57 9.65 -0.59 22.48
CA LYS A 57 9.95 -0.56 21.03
C LYS A 57 10.16 -1.95 20.47
N LYS A 58 10.96 -2.79 21.13
CA LYS A 58 11.16 -4.20 20.73
C LYS A 58 9.85 -4.98 20.68
N LYS A 59 8.99 -4.80 21.68
CA LYS A 59 7.65 -5.43 21.70
C LYS A 59 6.78 -4.95 20.53
N ALA A 60 6.76 -3.65 20.25
CA ALA A 60 6.00 -3.10 19.12
C ALA A 60 6.51 -3.62 17.77
N THR A 61 7.83 -3.66 17.56
CA THR A 61 8.45 -4.27 16.35
C THR A 61 8.04 -5.74 16.23
N PHE A 62 8.11 -6.50 17.32
CA PHE A 62 7.74 -7.91 17.33
C PHE A 62 6.25 -8.11 17.02
N GLN A 63 5.36 -7.30 17.59
CA GLN A 63 3.93 -7.36 17.31
C GLN A 63 3.61 -7.00 15.85
N LEU A 64 4.25 -5.95 15.32
CA LEU A 64 4.11 -5.59 13.90
C LEU A 64 4.46 -6.76 12.99
N HIS A 65 5.62 -7.37 13.22
CA HIS A 65 6.13 -8.47 12.41
C HIS A 65 5.31 -9.77 12.56
N SER A 66 5.00 -10.18 13.80
CA SER A 66 4.48 -11.52 14.07
C SER A 66 2.96 -11.65 13.98
N SER A 67 2.21 -10.56 14.15
CA SER A 67 0.75 -10.63 14.21
C SER A 67 0.03 -9.55 13.41
N ILE A 68 0.45 -8.28 13.51
CA ILE A 68 -0.32 -7.17 12.93
C ILE A 68 -0.23 -7.18 11.40
N LEU A 69 0.98 -7.23 10.82
CA LEU A 69 1.14 -7.27 9.37
C LEU A 69 0.65 -8.60 8.76
N PRO A 70 0.91 -9.79 9.34
CA PRO A 70 0.26 -11.02 8.89
C PRO A 70 -1.27 -10.99 8.96
N GLY A 71 -1.84 -10.35 9.98
CA GLY A 71 -3.28 -10.14 10.11
C GLY A 71 -3.83 -9.26 8.98
N LEU A 72 -3.18 -8.12 8.73
CA LEU A 72 -3.50 -7.23 7.61
C LEU A 72 -3.46 -7.98 6.27
N ARG A 73 -2.41 -8.81 6.05
CA ARG A 73 -2.30 -9.68 4.87
C ARG A 73 -3.53 -10.56 4.71
N SER A 74 -3.89 -11.28 5.77
CA SER A 74 -5.02 -12.20 5.74
C SER A 74 -6.35 -11.49 5.49
N GLN A 75 -6.58 -10.33 6.11
CA GLN A 75 -7.82 -9.57 5.98
C GLN A 75 -8.03 -9.09 4.53
N ILE A 76 -6.98 -8.60 3.87
CA ILE A 76 -7.05 -8.18 2.46
C ILE A 76 -7.29 -9.36 1.52
N VAL A 77 -6.62 -10.51 1.76
CA VAL A 77 -6.89 -11.75 1.02
C VAL A 77 -8.37 -12.13 1.15
N THR A 78 -8.88 -12.15 2.38
CA THR A 78 -10.28 -12.50 2.68
C THR A 78 -11.25 -11.52 2.02
N ILE A 79 -11.02 -10.20 2.09
CA ILE A 79 -11.89 -9.21 1.42
C ILE A 79 -11.98 -9.51 -0.08
N SER A 80 -10.84 -9.71 -0.74
CA SER A 80 -10.80 -10.02 -2.17
C SER A 80 -11.49 -11.35 -2.51
N ASP A 81 -11.42 -12.34 -1.64
CA ASP A 81 -12.08 -13.63 -1.87
C ASP A 81 -13.60 -13.52 -1.65
N LEU A 82 -14.06 -12.76 -0.64
CA LEU A 82 -15.48 -12.52 -0.36
C LEU A 82 -16.15 -11.64 -1.43
N THR A 83 -15.39 -10.79 -2.12
CA THR A 83 -15.88 -9.97 -3.24
C THR A 83 -15.80 -10.68 -4.58
N ASP A 84 -15.49 -11.98 -4.60
CA ASP A 84 -15.56 -12.77 -5.82
C ASP A 84 -16.98 -12.75 -6.42
N PRO A 85 -17.16 -12.40 -7.72
CA PRO A 85 -18.47 -12.30 -8.33
C PRO A 85 -19.31 -13.57 -8.22
N ASP A 86 -18.69 -14.75 -8.24
CA ASP A 86 -19.40 -16.02 -8.14
C ASP A 86 -20.04 -16.22 -6.78
N ASP A 87 -19.35 -15.85 -5.72
CA ASP A 87 -19.82 -16.06 -4.35
C ASP A 87 -20.69 -14.90 -3.86
N LEU A 88 -20.35 -13.68 -4.29
CA LEU A 88 -21.08 -12.46 -4.02
C LEU A 88 -22.51 -12.52 -4.59
N SER A 89 -22.68 -13.09 -5.79
CA SER A 89 -24.02 -13.20 -6.41
C SER A 89 -24.88 -14.33 -5.82
N LYS A 90 -24.27 -15.40 -5.28
CA LYS A 90 -25.00 -16.56 -4.72
C LYS A 90 -25.65 -16.23 -3.37
N ALA A 91 -24.93 -15.52 -2.51
CA ALA A 91 -25.36 -15.24 -1.15
C ALA A 91 -25.03 -13.80 -0.71
N PRO A 92 -25.55 -12.78 -1.41
CA PRO A 92 -25.12 -11.39 -1.26
C PRO A 92 -25.24 -10.88 0.19
N GLY A 93 -26.37 -11.13 0.86
CA GLY A 93 -26.57 -10.68 2.25
C GLY A 93 -25.58 -11.29 3.24
N SER A 94 -25.23 -12.58 3.08
CA SER A 94 -24.25 -13.25 3.95
C SER A 94 -22.83 -12.79 3.66
N GLN A 95 -22.49 -12.61 2.37
CA GLN A 95 -21.18 -12.11 1.96
C GLN A 95 -20.94 -10.68 2.45
N LEU A 96 -21.89 -9.78 2.25
CA LEU A 96 -21.80 -8.39 2.73
C LEU A 96 -21.61 -8.31 4.24
N LYS A 97 -22.26 -9.19 5.00
CA LYS A 97 -22.06 -9.28 6.45
C LYS A 97 -20.64 -9.71 6.80
N LEU A 98 -20.11 -10.74 6.15
CA LEU A 98 -18.73 -11.19 6.36
C LEU A 98 -17.72 -10.10 5.97
N ILE A 99 -17.96 -9.41 4.85
CA ILE A 99 -17.13 -8.28 4.42
C ILE A 99 -17.13 -7.19 5.50
N SER A 100 -18.29 -6.83 6.05
CA SER A 100 -18.40 -5.84 7.13
C SER A 100 -17.64 -6.27 8.39
N ASP A 101 -17.71 -7.54 8.77
CA ASP A 101 -16.95 -8.08 9.91
C ASP A 101 -15.43 -7.95 9.66
N VAL A 102 -14.95 -8.31 8.45
CA VAL A 102 -13.53 -8.20 8.08
C VAL A 102 -13.08 -6.73 7.95
N GLN A 103 -13.94 -5.83 7.47
CA GLN A 103 -13.66 -4.39 7.44
C GLN A 103 -13.45 -3.83 8.86
N SER A 104 -14.26 -4.28 9.83
CA SER A 104 -14.10 -3.90 11.24
C SER A 104 -12.75 -4.38 11.80
N GLU A 105 -12.37 -5.61 11.49
CA GLU A 105 -11.09 -6.19 11.90
C GLU A 105 -9.90 -5.47 11.24
N LEU A 106 -10.02 -5.15 9.95
CA LEU A 106 -9.04 -4.36 9.20
C LEU A 106 -8.87 -2.97 9.81
N ASN A 107 -9.99 -2.30 10.13
CA ASN A 107 -9.97 -1.00 10.79
C ASN A 107 -9.23 -1.03 12.13
N HIS A 108 -9.46 -2.07 12.93
CA HIS A 108 -8.75 -2.29 14.19
C HIS A 108 -7.25 -2.57 13.95
N THR A 109 -6.91 -3.33 12.91
CA THR A 109 -5.53 -3.64 12.54
C THR A 109 -4.77 -2.38 12.13
N LEU A 110 -5.40 -1.49 11.36
CA LEU A 110 -4.83 -0.17 11.04
C LEU A 110 -4.58 0.67 12.31
N ASP A 111 -5.49 0.65 13.29
CA ASP A 111 -5.27 1.32 14.59
C ASP A 111 -4.07 0.74 15.35
N GLN A 112 -3.89 -0.58 15.31
CA GLN A 112 -2.72 -1.24 15.90
C GLN A 112 -1.42 -0.83 15.20
N ILE A 113 -1.43 -0.68 13.86
CA ILE A 113 -0.29 -0.18 13.10
C ILE A 113 0.03 1.26 13.51
N ILE A 114 -0.97 2.15 13.60
CA ILE A 114 -0.80 3.54 14.05
C ILE A 114 -0.18 3.59 15.45
N SER A 115 -0.68 2.77 16.37
CA SER A 115 -0.17 2.70 17.74
C SER A 115 1.28 2.22 17.77
N ALA A 116 1.60 1.13 17.07
CA ALA A 116 2.93 0.56 17.03
C ALA A 116 3.94 1.51 16.37
N THR A 117 3.60 2.14 15.25
CA THR A 117 4.45 3.13 14.56
C THR A 117 4.71 4.36 15.44
N SER A 118 3.70 4.85 16.16
CA SER A 118 3.84 5.93 17.14
C SER A 118 4.82 5.59 18.27
N ILE A 119 4.78 4.34 18.76
CA ILE A 119 5.72 3.82 19.76
C ILE A 119 7.15 3.75 19.20
N LEU A 120 7.30 3.27 17.97
CA LEU A 120 8.61 3.17 17.33
C LEU A 120 9.24 4.55 17.14
N TYR A 121 8.44 5.53 16.71
CA TYR A 121 8.88 6.91 16.45
C TYR A 121 9.04 7.76 17.73
N ALA A 122 8.65 7.25 18.90
CA ALA A 122 8.77 7.97 20.16
C ALA A 122 10.23 8.37 20.47
N GLN A 123 10.48 9.68 20.58
CA GLN A 123 11.79 10.28 20.92
C GLN A 123 12.93 9.82 19.98
N PRO A 124 13.07 10.43 18.77
CA PRO A 124 14.26 10.22 17.96
C PRO A 124 15.50 10.74 18.71
N PRO A 125 16.69 10.13 18.52
CA PRO A 125 17.93 10.64 19.10
C PRO A 125 18.07 12.13 18.79
N ASP A 126 18.39 12.95 19.79
CA ASP A 126 18.70 14.36 19.53
C ASP A 126 20.06 14.40 18.81
N PRO A 127 20.13 14.94 17.57
CA PRO A 127 21.37 14.99 16.80
C PRO A 127 22.51 15.70 17.55
N LEU A 128 22.17 16.55 18.54
CA LEU A 128 23.12 17.35 19.31
C LEU A 128 23.67 16.64 20.55
N THR A 129 23.09 15.51 20.97
CA THR A 129 23.52 14.78 22.18
C THR A 129 24.28 13.50 21.91
N ILE A 130 24.70 13.25 20.66
CA ILE A 130 25.42 12.02 20.28
C ILE A 130 26.94 12.19 20.56
N PRO A 131 27.50 11.66 21.66
CA PRO A 131 28.89 11.86 22.01
C PRO A 131 29.67 10.54 21.81
N GLY A 132 30.40 10.42 20.70
CA GLY A 132 31.41 9.37 20.52
C GLY A 132 31.09 8.31 19.46
N ASN A 133 31.94 7.28 19.44
CA ASN A 133 32.09 6.23 18.42
C ASN A 133 30.82 5.39 18.13
N ASP A 134 29.76 5.58 18.92
CA ASP A 134 28.43 4.98 18.82
C ASP A 134 27.43 5.81 18.01
N GLY A 135 27.76 7.06 17.67
CA GLY A 135 26.88 7.95 16.93
C GLY A 135 26.46 7.46 15.55
N HIS A 136 27.39 6.86 14.82
CA HIS A 136 27.09 6.25 13.52
C HIS A 136 26.11 5.08 13.63
N LEU A 137 26.11 4.34 14.75
CA LEU A 137 25.19 3.22 14.97
C LEU A 137 23.77 3.72 15.29
N GLU A 138 23.65 4.80 16.07
CA GLU A 138 22.36 5.41 16.38
C GLU A 138 21.74 6.13 15.18
N GLU A 139 22.54 6.86 14.39
CA GLU A 139 22.13 7.46 13.12
C GLU A 139 21.60 6.41 12.15
N ARG A 140 22.32 5.28 12.01
CA ARG A 140 21.92 4.17 11.14
C ARG A 140 20.59 3.54 11.57
N LYS A 141 20.39 3.33 12.88
CA LYS A 141 19.12 2.81 13.43
C LYS A 141 17.95 3.77 13.20
N TYR A 142 18.17 5.07 13.43
CA TYR A 142 17.16 6.10 13.19
C TYR A 142 16.80 6.17 11.71
N PHE A 143 17.81 6.16 10.84
CA PHE A 143 17.65 6.20 9.40
C PHE A 143 16.84 5.00 8.89
N ARG A 144 17.19 3.79 9.32
CA ARG A 144 16.45 2.56 9.00
C ARG A 144 14.98 2.65 9.43
N LEU A 145 14.72 3.14 10.64
CA LEU A 145 13.36 3.30 11.15
C LEU A 145 12.58 4.35 10.37
N ASN A 146 13.19 5.49 10.05
CA ASN A 146 12.53 6.55 9.28
C ASN A 146 12.15 6.07 7.88
N ASN A 147 13.03 5.32 7.21
CA ASN A 147 12.72 4.74 5.91
C ASN A 147 11.64 3.67 5.98
N PHE A 148 11.68 2.81 7.00
CA PHE A 148 10.62 1.83 7.26
C PHE A 148 9.26 2.52 7.39
N LEU A 149 9.16 3.55 8.23
CA LEU A 149 7.90 4.24 8.48
C LEU A 149 7.34 4.91 7.22
N HIS A 150 8.22 5.48 6.40
CA HIS A 150 7.79 6.08 5.15
C HIS A 150 7.37 4.99 4.14
N TYR A 151 8.13 3.90 4.00
CA TYR A 151 7.75 2.78 3.14
C TYR A 151 6.40 2.16 3.55
N LEU A 152 6.18 1.98 4.86
CA LEU A 152 4.91 1.51 5.40
C LEU A 152 3.76 2.48 5.11
N ALA A 153 3.99 3.79 5.21
CA ALA A 153 2.98 4.79 4.91
C ALA A 153 2.59 4.81 3.43
N ASP A 154 3.57 4.76 2.53
CA ASP A 154 3.37 4.67 1.08
C ASP A 154 2.57 3.40 0.76
N PHE A 155 3.03 2.24 1.23
CA PHE A 155 2.35 0.94 1.09
C PHE A 155 0.88 0.97 1.52
N LEU A 156 0.59 1.49 2.73
CA LEU A 156 -0.78 1.53 3.24
C LEU A 156 -1.70 2.40 2.39
N LEU A 157 -1.16 3.44 1.74
CA LEU A 157 -1.93 4.35 0.90
C LEU A 157 -2.10 3.79 -0.52
N GLU A 158 -1.01 3.33 -1.11
CA GLU A 158 -0.91 2.98 -2.53
C GLU A 158 -1.51 1.59 -2.81
N ASP A 159 -1.45 0.65 -1.87
CA ASP A 159 -1.84 -0.74 -2.17
C ASP A 159 -3.20 -1.14 -1.58
N ILE A 160 -3.55 -0.65 -0.39
CA ILE A 160 -4.87 -0.95 0.22
C ILE A 160 -5.99 -0.20 -0.52
N GLY A 161 -5.73 1.04 -0.92
CA GLY A 161 -6.74 1.90 -1.54
C GLY A 161 -7.37 1.30 -2.80
N PRO A 162 -6.56 0.85 -3.78
CA PRO A 162 -7.06 0.19 -4.98
C PRO A 162 -7.88 -1.07 -4.70
N VAL A 163 -7.46 -1.91 -3.74
CA VAL A 163 -8.21 -3.12 -3.36
C VAL A 163 -9.59 -2.76 -2.79
N CYS A 164 -9.66 -1.75 -1.91
CA CYS A 164 -10.92 -1.25 -1.35
C CYS A 164 -11.82 -0.63 -2.43
N SER A 165 -11.24 0.11 -3.39
CA SER A 165 -11.99 0.72 -4.51
C SER A 165 -12.61 -0.36 -5.40
N ALA A 166 -11.81 -1.30 -5.91
CA ALA A 166 -12.29 -2.36 -6.79
C ALA A 166 -13.33 -3.25 -6.09
N SER A 167 -13.11 -3.56 -4.81
CA SER A 167 -14.10 -4.26 -3.98
C SER A 167 -15.43 -3.52 -3.86
N SER A 168 -15.38 -2.19 -3.70
CA SER A 168 -16.58 -1.35 -3.62
C SER A 168 -17.32 -1.29 -4.95
N GLU A 169 -16.61 -1.19 -6.07
CA GLU A 169 -17.17 -1.17 -7.42
C GLU A 169 -17.93 -2.47 -7.74
N LEU A 170 -17.38 -3.63 -7.36
CA LEU A 170 -18.07 -4.92 -7.52
C LEU A 170 -19.37 -4.98 -6.72
N ILE A 171 -19.35 -4.48 -5.48
CA ILE A 171 -20.52 -4.43 -4.59
C ILE A 171 -21.57 -3.42 -5.10
N GLU A 172 -21.16 -2.27 -5.61
CA GLU A 172 -22.06 -1.29 -6.21
C GLU A 172 -22.72 -1.86 -7.46
N LYS A 173 -21.95 -2.52 -8.32
CA LYS A 173 -22.48 -3.15 -9.53
C LYS A 173 -23.45 -4.29 -9.20
N LEU A 174 -23.19 -5.05 -8.13
CA LEU A 174 -24.10 -6.05 -7.60
C LEU A 174 -25.46 -5.43 -7.20
N LYS A 175 -25.44 -4.26 -6.54
CA LYS A 175 -26.65 -3.52 -6.13
C LYS A 175 -27.56 -3.17 -7.31
N LEU A 176 -26.95 -2.89 -8.46
CA LEU A 176 -27.64 -2.50 -9.70
C LEU A 176 -28.14 -3.70 -10.50
N SER A 177 -27.59 -4.89 -10.26
CA SER A 177 -28.03 -6.10 -10.96
C SER A 177 -29.30 -6.68 -10.35
N THR A 178 -30.19 -7.16 -11.22
CA THR A 178 -31.39 -7.93 -10.83
C THR A 178 -31.22 -9.43 -11.12
N ASP A 179 -30.17 -9.80 -11.87
CA ASP A 179 -29.90 -11.17 -12.32
C ASP A 179 -28.45 -11.57 -11.97
N PRO A 180 -28.24 -12.62 -11.15
CA PRO A 180 -26.92 -13.14 -10.82
C PRO A 180 -26.08 -13.57 -12.04
N ASP A 181 -26.68 -14.16 -13.08
CA ASP A 181 -25.93 -14.66 -14.24
C ASP A 181 -25.50 -13.51 -15.15
N GLN A 182 -26.34 -12.47 -15.26
CA GLN A 182 -25.98 -11.23 -15.93
C GLN A 182 -24.87 -10.49 -15.19
N PHE A 183 -24.90 -10.48 -13.86
CA PHE A 183 -23.86 -9.84 -13.05
C PHE A 183 -22.47 -10.46 -13.29
N LYS A 184 -22.37 -11.79 -13.28
CA LYS A 184 -21.10 -12.50 -13.47
C LYS A 184 -20.51 -12.36 -14.87
N SER A 185 -21.38 -12.31 -15.87
CA SER A 185 -20.99 -12.22 -17.28
C SER A 185 -20.83 -10.78 -17.77
N ASP A 186 -21.10 -9.79 -16.92
CA ASP A 186 -20.92 -8.38 -17.23
C ASP A 186 -19.42 -8.06 -17.42
N VAL A 187 -19.09 -7.51 -18.59
CA VAL A 187 -17.70 -7.22 -18.99
C VAL A 187 -16.99 -6.30 -17.98
N PHE A 188 -17.71 -5.35 -17.39
CA PHE A 188 -17.14 -4.47 -16.38
C PHE A 188 -16.85 -5.23 -15.09
N VAL A 189 -17.73 -6.13 -14.65
CA VAL A 189 -17.49 -6.98 -13.46
C VAL A 189 -16.26 -7.87 -13.64
N VAL A 190 -16.11 -8.49 -14.81
CA VAL A 190 -14.93 -9.32 -15.13
C VAL A 190 -13.65 -8.49 -15.08
N TRP A 191 -13.65 -7.32 -15.72
CA TRP A 191 -12.50 -6.42 -15.73
C TRP A 191 -12.12 -5.93 -14.33
N VAL A 192 -13.09 -5.47 -13.52
CA VAL A 192 -12.83 -5.04 -12.14
C VAL A 192 -12.33 -6.19 -11.28
N ARG A 193 -12.81 -7.42 -11.51
CA ARG A 193 -12.30 -8.60 -10.81
C ARG A 193 -10.84 -8.90 -11.17
N GLU A 194 -10.47 -8.79 -12.44
CA GLU A 194 -9.07 -8.96 -12.88
C GLU A 194 -8.17 -7.88 -12.26
N ASP A 195 -8.58 -6.60 -12.30
CA ASP A 195 -7.87 -5.49 -11.65
C ASP A 195 -7.70 -5.73 -10.13
N LEU A 196 -8.76 -6.17 -9.45
CA LEU A 196 -8.69 -6.50 -8.02
C LEU A 196 -7.67 -7.61 -7.72
N LEU A 197 -7.56 -8.63 -8.57
CA LEU A 197 -6.61 -9.74 -8.37
C LEU A 197 -5.17 -9.29 -8.60
N GLU A 198 -4.94 -8.43 -9.58
CA GLU A 198 -3.64 -7.78 -9.82
C GLU A 198 -3.23 -6.92 -8.61
N ARG A 199 -4.10 -6.01 -8.16
CA ARG A 199 -3.82 -5.16 -6.99
C ARG A 199 -3.63 -5.95 -5.70
N LYS A 200 -4.35 -7.07 -5.53
CA LYS A 200 -4.10 -8.00 -4.43
C LYS A 200 -2.70 -8.60 -4.52
N SER A 201 -2.25 -8.99 -5.72
CA SER A 201 -0.90 -9.53 -5.92
C SER A 201 0.17 -8.51 -5.55
N ASP A 202 0.02 -7.26 -6.00
CA ASP A 202 0.94 -6.16 -5.68
C ASP A 202 0.99 -5.91 -4.18
N PHE A 203 -0.17 -5.79 -3.54
CA PHE A 203 -0.28 -5.66 -2.10
C PHE A 203 0.42 -6.81 -1.35
N LEU A 204 0.27 -8.06 -1.82
CA LEU A 204 0.91 -9.22 -1.22
C LEU A 204 2.44 -9.17 -1.35
N ALA A 205 2.96 -8.68 -2.47
CA ALA A 205 4.39 -8.50 -2.65
C ALA A 205 4.93 -7.40 -1.72
N SER A 206 4.24 -6.26 -1.64
CA SER A 206 4.65 -5.14 -0.79
C SER A 206 4.59 -5.50 0.70
N ILE A 207 3.54 -6.17 1.18
CA ILE A 207 3.44 -6.53 2.60
C ILE A 207 4.51 -7.53 3.01
N ASP A 208 4.88 -8.46 2.13
CA ASP A 208 6.01 -9.38 2.36
C ASP A 208 7.33 -8.61 2.42
N GLY A 209 7.50 -7.56 1.60
CA GLY A 209 8.61 -6.62 1.69
C GLY A 209 8.66 -5.84 3.01
N VAL A 210 7.52 -5.31 3.49
CA VAL A 210 7.41 -4.62 4.80
C VAL A 210 7.77 -5.55 5.95
N ILE A 211 7.27 -6.80 5.93
CA ILE A 211 7.58 -7.82 6.93
C ILE A 211 9.07 -8.15 6.91
N GLN A 212 9.65 -8.35 5.72
CA GLN A 212 11.08 -8.59 5.56
C GLN A 212 11.92 -7.41 6.06
N TRP A 213 11.49 -6.17 5.88
CA TRP A 213 12.22 -4.98 6.37
C TRP A 213 12.40 -4.98 7.89
N LEU A 214 11.40 -5.49 8.63
CA LEU A 214 11.45 -5.56 10.10
C LEU A 214 12.50 -6.54 10.63
N THR A 215 12.88 -7.54 9.84
CA THR A 215 13.81 -8.60 10.26
C THR A 215 15.12 -8.66 9.47
N GLY A 216 15.16 -8.06 8.28
CA GLY A 216 16.30 -8.10 7.37
C GLY A 216 17.54 -7.36 7.88
N THR A 217 18.68 -7.69 7.32
CA THR A 217 19.89 -6.86 7.45
C THR A 217 19.72 -5.56 6.67
N ASP A 218 20.58 -4.58 6.91
CA ASP A 218 20.51 -3.32 6.16
C ASP A 218 20.83 -3.51 4.67
N PHE A 219 21.55 -4.58 4.32
CA PHE A 219 21.76 -4.95 2.94
C PHE A 219 20.50 -5.57 2.32
N ASP A 220 19.81 -6.46 3.03
CA ASP A 220 18.52 -7.02 2.58
C ASP A 220 17.49 -5.91 2.30
N ILE A 221 17.50 -4.88 3.14
CA ILE A 221 16.67 -3.67 2.99
C ILE A 221 17.01 -2.90 1.71
N VAL A 222 18.29 -2.68 1.45
CA VAL A 222 18.74 -1.99 0.23
C VAL A 222 18.39 -2.81 -1.02
N GLN A 223 18.45 -4.14 -0.94
CA GLN A 223 18.02 -5.02 -2.03
C GLN A 223 16.50 -4.98 -2.26
N LEU A 224 15.69 -4.85 -1.21
CA LEU A 224 14.25 -4.61 -1.33
C LEU A 224 13.96 -3.28 -2.03
N ASP A 225 14.62 -2.19 -1.61
CA ASP A 225 14.51 -0.88 -2.27
C ASP A 225 14.87 -1.00 -3.76
N TRP A 226 15.97 -1.68 -4.11
CA TRP A 226 16.36 -1.87 -5.51
C TRP A 226 15.35 -2.67 -6.34
N LYS A 227 14.67 -3.66 -5.75
CA LYS A 227 13.60 -4.40 -6.43
C LYS A 227 12.41 -3.50 -6.73
N ASN A 228 12.04 -2.62 -5.81
CA ASN A 228 10.97 -1.65 -6.04
C ASN A 228 11.33 -0.64 -7.13
N GLU A 229 12.58 -0.15 -7.15
CA GLU A 229 13.06 0.72 -8.23
C GLU A 229 13.00 0.01 -9.60
N ILE A 230 13.26 -1.30 -9.66
CA ILE A 230 13.09 -2.08 -10.90
C ILE A 230 11.65 -2.07 -11.38
N LEU A 231 10.67 -2.23 -10.47
CA LEU A 231 9.24 -2.20 -10.82
C LEU A 231 8.84 -0.84 -11.40
N VAL A 232 9.26 0.27 -10.76
CA VAL A 232 9.01 1.63 -11.28
C VAL A 232 9.65 1.84 -12.66
N LEU A 233 10.86 1.30 -12.86
CA LEU A 233 11.53 1.37 -14.17
C LEU A 233 10.79 0.54 -15.23
N ASP A 234 10.17 -0.58 -14.85
CA ASP A 234 9.38 -1.43 -15.75
C ASP A 234 8.06 -0.74 -16.14
N GLU A 235 7.31 -0.18 -15.18
CA GLU A 235 6.09 0.61 -15.43
C GLU A 235 6.38 1.83 -16.33
N LEU A 236 7.52 2.50 -16.09
CA LEU A 236 7.92 3.65 -16.89
C LEU A 236 8.32 3.24 -18.32
N LEU A 237 8.89 2.03 -18.51
CA LEU A 237 9.14 1.48 -19.85
C LEU A 237 7.84 1.16 -20.58
N GLU A 238 6.83 0.62 -19.91
CA GLU A 238 5.51 0.35 -20.47
C GLU A 238 4.82 1.65 -20.88
N THR A 239 4.78 2.64 -19.98
CA THR A 239 4.22 3.97 -20.25
C THR A 239 4.87 4.64 -21.46
N ILE A 240 6.21 4.58 -21.57
CA ILE A 240 6.92 5.09 -22.74
C ILE A 240 6.60 4.25 -23.99
N GLY A 241 6.48 2.93 -23.85
CA GLY A 241 6.07 2.02 -24.91
C GLY A 241 4.75 2.45 -25.52
N ASP A 242 3.73 2.66 -24.70
CA ASP A 242 2.40 3.09 -25.11
C ASP A 242 2.42 4.46 -25.78
N LEU A 243 3.12 5.44 -25.19
CA LEU A 243 3.32 6.77 -25.77
C LEU A 243 3.99 6.73 -27.16
N THR A 244 4.82 5.72 -27.43
CA THR A 244 5.46 5.54 -28.74
C THR A 244 4.68 4.65 -29.71
N GLY A 245 3.72 3.86 -29.22
CA GLY A 245 2.92 2.91 -29.99
C GLY A 245 1.59 3.49 -30.50
N TYR A 246 0.98 4.42 -29.77
CA TYR A 246 -0.20 5.14 -30.25
C TYR A 246 0.21 6.24 -31.25
N SER A 247 -0.38 6.21 -32.44
CA SER A 247 -0.37 7.36 -33.38
C SER A 247 -1.25 8.47 -32.81
N VAL A 248 -0.79 9.10 -31.73
CA VAL A 248 -1.48 10.24 -31.08
C VAL A 248 -1.46 11.44 -32.04
N ASP A 249 -2.58 12.16 -32.10
CA ASP A 249 -2.78 13.34 -32.94
C ASP A 249 -1.60 14.33 -32.78
N PRO A 250 -0.94 14.80 -33.86
CA PRO A 250 0.42 15.36 -33.81
C PRO A 250 0.57 16.71 -33.09
N THR A 251 -0.48 17.27 -32.53
CA THR A 251 -0.50 18.68 -32.10
C THR A 251 -0.10 18.94 -30.64
N GLU A 252 -0.03 17.93 -29.76
CA GLU A 252 0.31 18.15 -28.34
C GLU A 252 1.59 17.47 -27.81
N TYR A 253 2.08 16.37 -28.43
CA TYR A 253 3.16 15.54 -27.84
C TYR A 253 4.43 15.39 -28.70
N ASN A 254 4.52 16.10 -29.82
CA ASN A 254 5.61 15.96 -30.80
C ASN A 254 7.03 16.25 -30.24
N SER A 255 7.13 17.05 -29.18
CA SER A 255 8.40 17.39 -28.52
C SER A 255 8.85 16.38 -27.45
N LEU A 256 7.95 15.52 -26.95
CA LEU A 256 8.24 14.56 -25.88
C LEU A 256 8.69 13.18 -26.40
N ILE A 257 8.27 12.78 -27.61
CA ILE A 257 8.63 11.50 -28.22
C ILE A 257 10.15 11.31 -28.42
N PRO A 258 10.91 12.32 -28.91
CA PRO A 258 12.37 12.18 -29.04
C PRO A 258 13.07 12.07 -27.69
N LEU A 259 12.58 12.78 -26.68
CA LEU A 259 13.11 12.73 -25.32
C LEU A 259 12.84 11.37 -24.68
N ALA A 260 11.62 10.84 -24.80
CA ALA A 260 11.25 9.52 -24.31
C ALA A 260 12.15 8.43 -24.90
N LYS A 261 12.43 8.48 -26.22
CA LYS A 261 13.35 7.55 -26.89
C LYS A 261 14.79 7.61 -26.37
N LEU A 262 15.26 8.78 -25.92
CA LEU A 262 16.60 8.95 -25.34
C LEU A 262 16.70 8.44 -23.90
N VAL A 263 15.59 8.38 -23.18
CA VAL A 263 15.57 7.91 -21.78
C VAL A 263 15.43 6.38 -21.71
N ILE A 264 14.84 5.71 -22.72
CA ILE A 264 14.73 4.23 -22.78
C ILE A 264 16.06 3.50 -22.49
N PRO A 265 17.20 3.84 -23.14
CA PRO A 265 18.46 3.16 -22.85
C PRO A 265 18.94 3.39 -21.41
N LEU A 266 18.73 4.59 -20.85
CA LEU A 266 19.10 4.90 -19.47
C LEU A 266 18.29 4.07 -18.48
N ILE A 267 16.98 3.95 -18.69
CA ILE A 267 16.10 3.12 -17.87
C ILE A 267 16.52 1.65 -17.94
N LYS A 268 16.78 1.12 -19.14
CA LYS A 268 17.24 -0.26 -19.33
C LYS A 268 18.59 -0.53 -18.66
N LEU A 269 19.52 0.41 -18.71
CA LEU A 269 20.81 0.30 -18.02
C LEU A 269 20.63 0.29 -16.50
N SER A 270 19.85 1.22 -15.95
CA SER A 270 19.49 1.25 -14.52
C SER A 270 18.84 -0.05 -14.08
N ARG A 271 17.92 -0.59 -14.89
CA ARG A 271 17.24 -1.87 -14.64
C ARG A 271 18.21 -3.05 -14.59
N ILE A 272 19.07 -3.21 -15.60
CA ILE A 272 20.07 -4.29 -15.64
C ILE A 272 21.00 -4.21 -14.43
N PHE A 273 21.33 -2.99 -14.05
CA PHE A 273 22.21 -2.71 -12.93
C PHE A 273 21.59 -3.13 -11.60
N PHE A 274 20.40 -2.63 -11.27
CA PHE A 274 19.68 -3.03 -10.05
C PHE A 274 19.46 -4.55 -10.01
N ASN A 275 19.12 -5.17 -11.16
CA ASN A 275 18.94 -6.62 -11.24
C ASN A 275 20.22 -7.40 -10.86
N LYS A 276 21.41 -6.92 -11.24
CA LYS A 276 22.67 -7.57 -10.85
C LYS A 276 22.92 -7.45 -9.35
N LEU A 277 22.64 -6.28 -8.78
CA LEU A 277 22.90 -6.00 -7.35
C LEU A 277 21.93 -6.75 -6.43
N SER A 278 20.69 -6.96 -6.86
CA SER A 278 19.68 -7.70 -6.10
C SER A 278 19.93 -9.21 -6.06
N VAL A 279 20.91 -9.74 -6.81
CA VAL A 279 21.20 -11.19 -6.92
C VAL A 279 22.54 -11.60 -6.30
N GLN A 280 23.54 -10.70 -6.19
CA GLN A 280 24.90 -11.06 -5.75
C GLN A 280 25.30 -10.35 -4.44
N GLY A 281 25.10 -11.04 -3.31
CA GLY A 281 25.24 -10.45 -1.97
C GLY A 281 26.65 -10.31 -1.38
N ASN A 282 27.70 -10.91 -1.97
CA ASN A 282 28.96 -11.12 -1.23
C ASN A 282 30.24 -10.48 -1.81
N GLU A 283 30.29 -10.03 -3.07
CA GLU A 283 31.59 -9.65 -3.67
C GLU A 283 31.94 -8.16 -3.69
N GLN A 284 31.09 -7.23 -3.22
CA GLN A 284 31.27 -5.82 -3.65
C GLN A 284 30.83 -4.73 -2.66
N GLU A 285 31.31 -4.77 -1.41
CA GLU A 285 31.28 -3.58 -0.54
C GLU A 285 32.04 -2.39 -1.18
N ALA A 286 33.10 -2.68 -1.96
CA ALA A 286 33.85 -1.68 -2.72
C ALA A 286 33.09 -1.15 -3.95
N ALA A 287 32.32 -1.99 -4.66
CA ALA A 287 31.53 -1.49 -5.80
C ALA A 287 30.31 -0.71 -5.33
N ALA A 288 29.71 -1.06 -4.19
CA ALA A 288 28.61 -0.30 -3.58
C ALA A 288 28.96 1.18 -3.30
N ASN A 289 30.22 1.46 -2.93
CA ASN A 289 30.69 2.83 -2.70
C ASN A 289 30.89 3.62 -4.01
N VAL A 290 31.50 3.01 -5.03
CA VAL A 290 31.61 3.61 -6.37
C VAL A 290 30.21 3.82 -6.98
N LEU A 291 29.28 2.92 -6.67
CA LEU A 291 27.88 2.98 -7.06
C LEU A 291 27.11 4.14 -6.44
N LYS A 292 27.29 4.34 -5.14
CA LYS A 292 26.67 5.44 -4.40
C LYS A 292 27.02 6.76 -5.08
N ASP A 293 28.27 6.93 -5.48
CA ASP A 293 28.73 8.15 -6.16
C ASP A 293 28.11 8.31 -7.56
N VAL A 294 27.98 7.22 -8.34
CA VAL A 294 27.34 7.24 -9.67
C VAL A 294 25.84 7.51 -9.56
N LEU A 295 25.13 6.87 -8.63
CA LEU A 295 23.69 7.04 -8.44
C LEU A 295 23.34 8.42 -7.86
N ILE A 296 24.20 8.98 -7.00
CA ILE A 296 24.09 10.38 -6.54
C ILE A 296 24.24 11.33 -7.74
N ALA A 297 25.25 11.09 -8.61
CA ALA A 297 25.49 11.90 -9.80
C ALA A 297 24.34 11.84 -10.82
N MET A 298 23.67 10.68 -10.94
CA MET A 298 22.52 10.50 -11.82
C MET A 298 21.20 11.00 -11.22
N ASN A 299 21.20 11.51 -9.99
CA ASN A 299 19.97 11.89 -9.26
C ASN A 299 19.01 10.71 -8.99
N ILE A 300 19.46 9.47 -9.21
CA ILE A 300 18.70 8.22 -9.05
C ILE A 300 18.87 7.66 -7.63
N TRP A 301 19.94 8.04 -6.92
CA TRP A 301 20.05 7.71 -5.49
C TRP A 301 18.82 8.28 -4.77
N PRO A 302 18.03 7.44 -4.08
CA PRO A 302 16.73 7.87 -3.61
C PRO A 302 16.93 9.10 -2.74
N ARG A 303 16.15 10.16 -3.01
CA ARG A 303 16.31 11.46 -2.30
C ARG A 303 16.30 11.28 -0.77
N ARG A 304 15.64 10.23 -0.30
CA ARG A 304 15.57 9.78 1.10
C ARG A 304 16.94 9.44 1.72
N TRP A 305 17.94 9.07 0.92
CA TRP A 305 19.31 8.69 1.35
C TRP A 305 20.38 9.76 1.08
N ARG A 306 20.01 10.99 0.63
CA ARG A 306 20.97 12.07 0.31
C ARG A 306 21.32 13.01 1.47
N ARG A 307 20.58 12.95 2.58
CA ARG A 307 20.89 13.74 3.78
C ARG A 307 21.87 12.96 4.65
N ASN A 308 23.14 13.04 4.28
CA ASN A 308 24.29 12.96 5.18
C ASN A 308 25.48 13.55 4.41
N ARG A 309 25.51 14.88 4.41
CA ARG A 309 26.73 15.67 4.36
C ARG A 309 26.83 16.42 5.66
#